data_AF-A0A6C0LDD3-F1
#
_entry.id   AF-A0A6C0LDD3-F1
#
_cell.length_a   1.000
_cell.length_b   1.000
_cell.length_c   1.000
_cell.angle_alpha   90.00
_cell.angle_beta   90.00
_cell.angle_gamma   90.00
#
_symmetry.space_group_name_H-M   'P 1'
#
loop_
_entity.id
_entity.type
_entity.pdbx_description
1 polymer ?
#
loop_
_entity_poly.entity_id
_entity_poly.type
_entity_poly.pdbx_seq_one_letter_code
_entity_poly.pdbx_strand_id
1 'polypeptide(L)'
;MNKSLNKSIVPKADYIRNDLQMYPHIQDPKTKHDTRYDPDTYVSVQTRVNNDSKFEKMYISKIVADGWVSLKNVQDILIFPKGRSFKYRLNGDSLAGTPEGTFRSGGWLMGRNIEDKDNNDKYVMYKGYNGAIFSLQIKDLLEVYVKSSKKEVPVFKKPDLNFTTNYAVYLQDPETERQTIIYYAKDEYHRRRFVNSVKYKKAQAFGMWTWSVVFNS
;
A
#
# COMPACT_ATOMS: atom_id res chain seq x y z
N MET A 1 -9.13 -29.73 42.62
CA MET A 1 -9.30 -28.33 42.17
C MET A 1 -8.56 -28.15 40.84
N ASN A 2 -9.28 -28.23 39.73
CA ASN A 2 -8.70 -28.11 38.39
C ASN A 2 -8.53 -26.63 38.02
N LYS A 3 -7.29 -26.21 37.82
CA LYS A 3 -6.96 -24.91 37.23
C LYS A 3 -7.39 -24.94 35.76
N SER A 4 -8.50 -24.27 35.47
CA SER A 4 -8.94 -23.93 34.12
C SER A 4 -7.83 -23.14 33.40
N LEU A 5 -7.27 -23.75 32.36
CA LEU A 5 -6.39 -23.10 31.40
C LEU A 5 -7.18 -21.99 30.71
N ASN A 6 -6.88 -20.74 31.06
CA ASN A 6 -7.33 -19.56 30.32
C ASN A 6 -6.73 -19.62 28.92
N LYS A 7 -7.42 -20.26 27.98
CA LYS A 7 -7.14 -20.16 26.55
C LYS A 7 -7.33 -18.71 26.17
N SER A 8 -6.22 -18.05 25.85
CA SER A 8 -6.20 -16.77 25.12
C SER A 8 -7.11 -16.92 23.90
N ILE A 9 -8.29 -16.31 23.95
CA ILE A 9 -9.21 -16.25 22.81
C ILE A 9 -8.57 -15.30 21.82
N VAL A 10 -7.89 -15.86 20.82
CA VAL A 10 -7.46 -15.10 19.65
C VAL A 10 -8.74 -14.61 18.97
N PRO A 11 -8.98 -13.30 18.84
CA PRO A 11 -10.16 -12.80 18.15
C PRO A 11 -10.07 -13.24 16.69
N LYS A 12 -10.96 -14.15 16.28
CA LYS A 12 -11.12 -14.53 14.87
C LYS A 12 -11.57 -13.27 14.12
N ALA A 13 -10.92 -13.00 12.99
CA ALA A 13 -11.21 -11.84 12.15
C ALA A 13 -12.64 -11.82 11.58
N ASP A 14 -13.38 -12.92 11.76
CA ASP A 14 -14.65 -13.19 11.07
C ASP A 14 -15.85 -13.25 12.02
N TYR A 15 -15.85 -12.53 13.16
CA TYR A 15 -17.11 -12.32 13.88
C TYR A 15 -17.95 -11.26 13.16
N ILE A 16 -18.42 -11.62 11.96
CA ILE A 16 -19.47 -10.88 11.26
C ILE A 16 -20.73 -11.12 12.08
N ARG A 17 -21.34 -10.04 12.54
CA ARG A 17 -22.67 -10.04 13.13
C ARG A 17 -23.63 -10.74 12.16
N ASN A 18 -24.11 -11.94 12.52
CA ASN A 18 -24.94 -12.78 11.66
C ASN A 18 -26.22 -12.03 11.21
N ASP A 19 -26.71 -11.10 12.03
CA ASP A 19 -27.85 -10.24 11.74
C ASP A 19 -27.60 -9.21 10.63
N LEU A 20 -26.35 -8.92 10.30
CA LEU A 20 -25.96 -8.03 9.19
C LEU A 20 -25.70 -8.79 7.88
N GLN A 21 -25.56 -10.11 7.92
CA GLN A 21 -25.29 -10.93 6.76
C GLN A 21 -26.60 -11.41 6.12
N MET A 22 -27.19 -10.58 5.25
CA MET A 22 -28.47 -10.88 4.59
C MET A 22 -28.38 -11.97 3.50
N TYR A 23 -27.18 -12.39 3.10
CA TYR A 23 -26.97 -13.38 2.05
C TYR A 23 -25.98 -14.48 2.49
N PRO A 24 -26.22 -15.74 2.11
CA PRO A 24 -25.30 -16.84 2.39
C PRO A 24 -23.93 -16.56 1.78
N HIS A 25 -22.87 -16.86 2.53
CA HIS A 25 -21.48 -16.74 2.04
C HIS A 25 -21.22 -17.82 0.99
N ILE A 26 -21.40 -17.49 -0.29
CA ILE A 26 -21.03 -18.37 -1.40
C ILE A 26 -19.54 -18.13 -1.69
N GLN A 27 -18.69 -19.14 -1.47
CA GLN A 27 -17.30 -19.05 -1.89
C GLN A 27 -17.24 -18.87 -3.41
N ASP A 28 -16.53 -17.85 -3.89
CA ASP A 28 -16.35 -17.64 -5.33
C ASP A 28 -15.45 -18.75 -5.89
N PRO A 29 -15.96 -19.65 -6.75
CA PRO A 29 -15.19 -20.77 -7.29
C PRO A 29 -14.02 -20.32 -8.18
N LYS A 30 -13.97 -19.05 -8.59
CA LYS A 30 -12.85 -18.49 -9.37
C LYS A 30 -11.72 -17.95 -8.49
N THR A 31 -11.97 -17.77 -7.19
CA THR A 31 -10.95 -17.27 -6.25
C THR A 31 -9.97 -18.40 -5.95
N LYS A 32 -8.80 -18.36 -6.60
CA LYS A 32 -7.68 -19.25 -6.27
C LYS A 32 -6.92 -18.68 -5.09
N HIS A 33 -7.02 -19.34 -3.94
CA HIS A 33 -6.21 -19.02 -2.78
C HIS A 33 -4.73 -19.33 -3.06
N ASP A 34 -3.84 -18.47 -2.57
CA ASP A 34 -2.39 -18.69 -2.65
C ASP A 34 -2.02 -19.87 -1.75
N THR A 35 -1.50 -20.94 -2.36
CA THR A 35 -1.22 -22.23 -1.69
C THR A 35 -0.16 -22.14 -0.61
N ARG A 36 0.58 -21.02 -0.51
CA ARG A 36 1.55 -20.77 0.57
C ARG A 36 0.88 -20.44 1.90
N TYR A 37 -0.41 -20.12 1.89
CA TYR A 37 -1.16 -19.75 3.07
C TYR A 37 -2.25 -20.78 3.32
N ASP A 38 -2.18 -21.41 4.49
CA ASP A 38 -3.25 -22.26 4.99
C ASP A 38 -4.35 -21.35 5.59
N PRO A 39 -5.57 -21.35 5.03
CA PRO A 39 -6.66 -20.50 5.50
C PRO A 39 -7.02 -20.72 6.97
N ASP A 40 -6.82 -21.94 7.50
CA ASP A 40 -7.22 -22.30 8.86
C ASP A 40 -6.26 -21.75 9.92
N THR A 41 -5.01 -21.51 9.54
CA THR A 41 -3.95 -21.04 10.43
C THR A 41 -3.44 -19.64 10.08
N TYR A 42 -3.86 -19.09 8.94
CA TYR A 42 -3.42 -17.78 8.49
C TYR A 42 -3.98 -16.65 9.37
N VAL A 43 -3.09 -15.93 10.05
CA VAL A 43 -3.41 -14.68 10.72
C VAL A 43 -2.98 -13.52 9.83
N SER A 44 -3.95 -12.76 9.32
CA SER A 44 -3.66 -11.63 8.45
C SER A 44 -2.79 -10.58 9.14
N VAL A 45 -1.96 -9.88 8.36
CA VAL A 45 -1.15 -8.76 8.87
C VAL A 45 -2.04 -7.72 9.56
N GLN A 46 -3.21 -7.41 8.99
CA GLN A 46 -4.17 -6.48 9.58
C GLN A 46 -4.64 -6.97 10.96
N THR A 47 -4.98 -8.27 11.07
CA THR A 47 -5.37 -8.88 12.35
C THR A 47 -4.25 -8.75 13.38
N ARG A 48 -2.99 -8.99 13.00
CA ARG A 48 -1.84 -8.85 13.91
C ARG A 48 -1.63 -7.41 14.34
N VAL A 49 -1.69 -6.44 13.41
CA VAL A 49 -1.56 -5.02 13.73
C VAL A 49 -2.61 -4.58 14.74
N ASN A 50 -3.85 -5.08 14.62
CA ASN A 50 -4.94 -4.67 15.50
C ASN A 50 -4.96 -5.36 16.88
N ASN A 51 -4.26 -6.48 17.05
CA ASN A 51 -4.33 -7.30 18.26
C ASN A 51 -3.00 -7.45 19.01
N ASP A 52 -1.87 -7.07 18.41
CA ASP A 52 -0.55 -7.15 19.03
C ASP A 52 0.16 -5.80 18.94
N SER A 53 0.24 -5.09 20.07
CA SER A 53 0.85 -3.76 20.16
C SER A 53 2.35 -3.75 19.83
N LYS A 54 3.08 -4.84 20.09
CA LYS A 54 4.50 -4.93 19.69
C LYS A 54 4.62 -5.05 18.18
N PHE A 55 3.79 -5.90 17.58
CA PHE A 55 3.74 -6.05 16.13
C PHE A 55 3.28 -4.77 15.44
N GLU A 56 2.28 -4.09 16.01
CA GLU A 56 1.79 -2.79 15.53
C GLU A 56 2.93 -1.77 15.43
N LYS A 57 3.67 -1.53 16.52
CA LYS A 57 4.79 -0.57 16.52
C LYS A 57 5.84 -0.90 15.47
N MET A 58 6.21 -2.17 15.37
CA MET A 58 7.13 -2.65 14.35
C MET A 58 6.58 -2.43 12.94
N TYR A 59 5.29 -2.74 12.70
CA TYR A 59 4.68 -2.61 11.39
C TYR A 59 4.51 -1.15 10.96
N ILE A 60 4.12 -0.26 11.87
CA ILE A 60 4.05 1.19 11.60
C ILE A 60 5.45 1.72 11.26
N SER A 61 6.48 1.33 12.01
CA SER A 61 7.87 1.69 11.71
C SER A 61 8.30 1.19 10.33
N LYS A 62 7.91 -0.05 9.97
CA LYS A 62 8.16 -0.64 8.66
C LYS A 62 7.49 0.17 7.53
N ILE A 63 6.20 0.50 7.64
CA ILE A 63 5.54 1.25 6.57
C ILE A 63 6.14 2.67 6.42
N VAL A 64 6.55 3.30 7.52
CA VAL A 64 7.25 4.60 7.46
C VAL A 64 8.58 4.49 6.72
N ALA A 65 9.34 3.42 6.98
CA ALA A 65 10.57 3.09 6.25
C ALA A 65 10.30 2.79 4.76
N ASP A 66 9.22 2.08 4.45
CA ASP A 66 8.74 1.80 3.08
C ASP A 66 8.19 3.04 2.35
N GLY A 67 8.20 4.19 3.01
CA GLY A 67 7.87 5.49 2.43
C GLY A 67 6.42 5.93 2.59
N TRP A 68 5.66 5.26 3.45
CA TRP A 68 4.33 5.72 3.84
C TRP A 68 4.45 6.90 4.81
N VAL A 69 3.58 7.89 4.63
CA VAL A 69 3.49 9.07 5.47
C VAL A 69 2.03 9.29 5.87
N SER A 70 1.81 9.67 7.12
CA SER A 70 0.47 10.08 7.57
C SER A 70 0.15 11.46 7.01
N LEU A 71 -1.09 11.64 6.55
CA LEU A 71 -1.62 12.95 6.19
C LEU A 71 -1.78 13.80 7.45
N LYS A 72 -1.49 15.11 7.33
CA LYS A 72 -1.70 16.05 8.44
C LYS A 72 -3.19 16.18 8.74
N ASN A 73 -4.03 16.19 7.70
CA ASN A 73 -5.47 16.22 7.81
C ASN A 73 -6.08 15.08 6.96
N VAL A 74 -7.05 14.34 7.50
CA VAL A 74 -7.62 13.18 6.78
C VAL A 74 -8.36 13.60 5.52
N GLN A 75 -8.90 14.82 5.49
CA GLN A 75 -9.56 15.48 4.36
C GLN A 75 -8.61 15.65 3.16
N ASP A 76 -7.29 15.68 3.38
CA ASP A 76 -6.30 15.78 2.29
C ASP A 76 -6.30 14.53 1.39
N ILE A 77 -7.02 13.46 1.76
CA ILE A 77 -7.24 12.32 0.86
C ILE A 77 -8.04 12.71 -0.39
N LEU A 78 -8.85 13.78 -0.33
CA LEU A 78 -9.67 14.27 -1.44
C LEU A 78 -8.84 14.85 -2.59
N ILE A 79 -7.64 15.37 -2.27
CA ILE A 79 -6.71 15.89 -3.29
C ILE A 79 -5.80 14.81 -3.87
N PHE A 80 -5.83 13.59 -3.33
CA PHE A 80 -4.98 12.50 -3.80
C PHE A 80 -5.48 11.92 -5.12
N PRO A 81 -4.58 11.61 -6.07
CA PRO A 81 -5.00 11.15 -7.39
C PRO A 81 -5.55 9.72 -7.33
N LYS A 82 -6.52 9.45 -8.21
CA LYS A 82 -7.08 8.10 -8.44
C LYS A 82 -5.97 7.10 -8.74
N GLY A 83 -6.18 5.84 -8.33
CA GLY A 83 -5.25 4.72 -8.47
C GLY A 83 -4.13 4.70 -7.44
N ARG A 84 -4.03 5.67 -6.53
CA ARG A 84 -3.05 5.62 -5.44
C ARG A 84 -3.51 4.71 -4.32
N SER A 85 -2.55 3.97 -3.77
CA SER A 85 -2.79 3.17 -2.58
C SER A 85 -2.75 4.05 -1.33
N PHE A 86 -3.64 3.74 -0.39
CA PHE A 86 -3.66 4.35 0.92
C PHE A 86 -3.96 3.28 1.99
N LYS A 87 -3.58 3.56 3.22
CA LYS A 87 -3.95 2.80 4.43
C LYS A 87 -4.60 3.77 5.40
N TYR A 88 -5.37 3.29 6.37
CA TYR A 88 -6.05 4.20 7.30
C TYR A 88 -6.32 3.55 8.66
N ARG A 89 -6.59 4.40 9.65
CA ARG A 89 -7.16 4.01 10.95
C ARG A 89 -8.55 4.62 11.12
N LEU A 90 -9.41 3.88 11.81
CA LEU A 90 -10.76 4.33 12.15
C LEU A 90 -10.77 5.04 13.51
N ASN A 91 -11.67 6.01 13.67
CA ASN A 91 -11.81 6.80 14.90
C ASN A 91 -12.73 6.20 15.96
N GLY A 92 -13.41 5.08 15.68
CA GLY A 92 -14.35 4.48 16.62
C GLY A 92 -15.82 4.81 16.36
N ASP A 93 -16.10 5.89 15.63
CA ASP A 93 -17.45 6.43 15.43
C ASP A 93 -18.22 5.76 14.28
N SER A 94 -17.59 4.80 13.59
CA SER A 94 -18.20 4.10 12.46
C SER A 94 -19.45 3.32 12.88
N LEU A 95 -20.44 3.26 11.98
CA LEU A 95 -21.65 2.44 12.17
C LEU A 95 -21.38 0.95 12.41
N ALA A 96 -20.20 0.47 12.00
CA ALA A 96 -19.78 -0.91 12.22
C ALA A 96 -19.33 -1.20 13.66
N GLY A 97 -19.31 -0.20 14.55
CA GLY A 97 -18.87 -0.35 15.95
C GLY A 97 -17.40 -0.79 16.06
N THR A 98 -16.59 -0.46 15.07
CA THR A 98 -15.17 -0.82 15.05
C THR A 98 -14.42 0.02 16.08
N PRO A 99 -13.55 -0.56 16.93
CA PRO A 99 -12.81 0.22 17.93
C PRO A 99 -11.94 1.32 17.33
N GLU A 100 -11.77 2.42 18.07
CA GLU A 100 -10.83 3.48 17.72
C GLU A 100 -9.42 2.93 17.52
N GLY A 101 -8.70 3.50 16.55
CA GLY A 101 -7.33 3.11 16.21
C GLY A 101 -7.25 1.86 15.33
N THR A 102 -8.38 1.20 15.01
CA THR A 102 -8.37 0.01 14.16
C THR A 102 -7.74 0.30 12.80
N PHE A 103 -6.64 -0.38 12.51
CA PHE A 103 -5.91 -0.28 11.26
C PHE A 103 -6.60 -1.07 10.15
N ARG A 104 -6.70 -0.44 8.98
CA ARG A 104 -7.15 -1.04 7.73
C ARG A 104 -6.05 -0.91 6.68
N SER A 105 -5.77 -2.04 6.03
CA SER A 105 -4.79 -2.12 4.95
C SER A 105 -5.16 -1.27 3.73
N GLY A 106 -6.43 -0.89 3.61
CA GLY A 106 -6.95 0.02 2.59
C GLY A 106 -7.05 -0.63 1.21
N GLY A 107 -6.57 0.07 0.20
CA GLY A 107 -6.68 -0.32 -1.20
C GLY A 107 -6.33 0.82 -2.14
N TRP A 108 -6.90 0.81 -3.35
CA TRP A 108 -6.69 1.84 -4.37
C TRP A 108 -7.83 2.86 -4.39
N LEU A 109 -7.49 4.13 -4.25
CA LEU A 109 -8.44 5.23 -4.36
C LEU A 109 -9.07 5.25 -5.76
N MET A 110 -10.39 5.19 -5.85
CA MET A 110 -11.12 5.25 -7.12
C MET A 110 -11.61 6.67 -7.42
N GLY A 111 -11.85 7.47 -6.40
CA GLY A 111 -12.25 8.86 -6.52
C GLY A 111 -13.16 9.33 -5.40
N ARG A 112 -13.60 10.58 -5.52
CA ARG A 112 -14.60 11.22 -4.67
C ARG A 112 -15.97 11.22 -5.35
N ASN A 113 -17.02 11.38 -4.57
CA ASN A 113 -18.41 11.39 -5.01
C ASN A 113 -18.86 12.76 -5.56
N ILE A 114 -18.19 13.26 -6.60
CA ILE A 114 -18.48 14.59 -7.19
C ILE A 114 -19.90 14.68 -7.79
N GLU A 115 -20.48 13.53 -8.12
CA GLU A 115 -21.80 13.45 -8.77
C GLU A 115 -22.96 13.39 -7.75
N ASP A 116 -22.65 13.29 -6.45
CA ASP A 116 -23.62 13.17 -5.37
C ASP A 116 -23.90 14.55 -4.75
N LYS A 117 -24.97 15.20 -5.22
CA LYS A 117 -25.35 16.57 -4.86
C LYS A 117 -25.45 16.82 -3.35
N ASP A 118 -25.80 15.80 -2.56
CA ASP A 118 -26.09 15.94 -1.12
C ASP A 118 -24.92 15.50 -0.24
N ASN A 119 -23.99 14.70 -0.77
CA ASN A 119 -22.87 14.15 -0.01
C ASN A 119 -21.49 14.48 -0.57
N ASN A 120 -21.38 15.41 -1.51
CA ASN A 120 -20.11 15.86 -2.08
C ASN A 120 -18.99 15.95 -1.03
N ASP A 121 -17.89 15.26 -1.31
CA ASP A 121 -16.67 15.23 -0.50
C ASP A 121 -16.83 14.67 0.94
N LYS A 122 -17.94 14.00 1.28
CA LYS A 122 -18.12 13.32 2.57
C LYS A 122 -17.46 11.94 2.62
N TYR A 123 -17.30 11.29 1.48
CA TYR A 123 -16.67 9.97 1.38
C TYR A 123 -15.82 9.82 0.13
N VAL A 124 -14.88 8.87 0.19
CA VAL A 124 -14.11 8.42 -0.98
C VAL A 124 -14.49 6.99 -1.35
N MET A 125 -14.45 6.69 -2.63
CA MET A 125 -14.57 5.33 -3.14
C MET A 125 -13.19 4.72 -3.25
N TYR A 126 -13.03 3.49 -2.77
CA TYR A 126 -11.80 2.74 -2.97
C TYR A 126 -12.06 1.26 -3.29
N LYS A 127 -11.13 0.66 -4.03
CA LYS A 127 -11.10 -0.77 -4.31
C LYS A 127 -10.16 -1.46 -3.35
N GLY A 128 -10.67 -2.36 -2.51
CA GLY A 128 -9.87 -3.18 -1.60
C GLY A 128 -8.97 -4.18 -2.33
N TYR A 129 -8.00 -4.74 -1.62
CA TYR A 129 -7.11 -5.77 -2.17
C TYR A 129 -7.83 -7.06 -2.59
N ASN A 130 -8.99 -7.33 -1.98
CA ASN A 130 -9.90 -8.42 -2.35
C ASN A 130 -10.76 -8.11 -3.59
N GLY A 131 -10.60 -6.93 -4.21
CA GLY A 131 -11.33 -6.51 -5.39
C GLY A 131 -12.69 -5.86 -5.14
N ALA A 132 -13.20 -5.91 -3.90
CA ALA A 132 -14.45 -5.26 -3.53
C ALA A 132 -14.30 -3.73 -3.50
N ILE A 133 -15.40 -3.03 -3.79
CA ILE A 133 -15.46 -1.58 -3.78
C ILE A 133 -16.18 -1.13 -2.52
N PHE A 134 -15.62 -0.15 -1.83
CA PHE A 134 -16.14 0.38 -0.57
C PHE A 134 -16.28 1.90 -0.64
N SER A 135 -17.31 2.43 0.01
CA SER A 135 -17.42 3.85 0.35
C SER A 135 -16.84 4.07 1.74
N LEU A 136 -15.81 4.90 1.82
CA LEU A 136 -15.13 5.22 3.07
C LEU A 136 -15.50 6.64 3.50
N GLN A 137 -16.28 6.75 4.58
CA GLN A 137 -16.68 8.03 5.14
C GLN A 137 -15.46 8.72 5.75
N ILE A 138 -15.19 9.96 5.34
CA ILE A 138 -14.01 10.69 5.82
C ILE A 138 -14.14 11.00 7.31
N LYS A 139 -15.38 11.24 7.79
CA LYS A 139 -15.67 11.47 9.20
C LYS A 139 -15.36 10.28 10.12
N ASP A 140 -15.18 9.08 9.58
CA ASP A 140 -14.86 7.87 10.36
C ASP A 140 -13.34 7.62 10.45
N LEU A 141 -12.53 8.51 9.85
CA LEU A 141 -11.07 8.37 9.75
C LEU A 141 -10.37 9.08 10.90
N LEU A 142 -9.51 8.33 11.59
CA LEU A 142 -8.55 8.87 12.55
C LEU A 142 -7.25 9.29 11.86
N GLU A 143 -6.71 8.40 11.02
CA GLU A 143 -5.46 8.63 10.31
C GLU A 143 -5.54 8.07 8.89
N VAL A 144 -4.84 8.72 7.96
CA VAL A 144 -4.70 8.25 6.59
C VAL A 144 -3.22 8.25 6.22
N TYR A 145 -2.73 7.12 5.74
CA TYR A 145 -1.36 6.95 5.30
C TYR A 145 -1.34 6.81 3.78
N VAL A 146 -0.51 7.62 3.15
CA VAL A 146 -0.27 7.60 1.71
C VAL A 146 1.19 7.33 1.44
N LYS A 147 1.49 6.67 0.32
CA LYS A 147 2.89 6.52 -0.08
C LYS A 147 3.40 7.86 -0.59
N SER A 148 4.40 8.43 0.07
CA SER A 148 4.98 9.71 -0.32
C SER A 148 5.55 9.59 -1.74
N SER A 149 5.15 10.48 -2.63
CA SER A 149 5.74 10.59 -3.97
C SER A 149 7.24 10.86 -3.90
N LYS A 150 7.71 11.60 -2.87
CA LYS A 150 9.13 11.85 -2.60
C LYS A 150 9.90 10.59 -2.18
N LYS A 151 9.21 9.56 -1.66
CA LYS A 151 9.80 8.29 -1.21
C LYS A 151 9.49 7.10 -2.12
N GLU A 152 8.80 7.28 -3.26
CA GLU A 152 8.79 6.28 -4.33
C GLU A 152 10.15 6.30 -5.05
N VAL A 153 11.19 5.79 -4.37
CA VAL A 153 12.55 5.69 -4.89
C VAL A 153 12.53 4.77 -6.13
N PRO A 154 12.83 5.27 -7.34
CA PRO A 154 12.92 4.43 -8.52
C PRO A 154 14.03 3.38 -8.37
N VAL A 155 13.69 2.12 -8.62
CA VAL A 155 14.62 0.99 -8.47
C VAL A 155 15.12 0.53 -9.84
N PHE A 156 16.40 0.70 -10.17
CA PHE A 156 16.98 0.26 -11.45
C PHE A 156 17.63 -1.12 -11.34
N LYS A 157 17.65 -1.89 -12.44
CA LYS A 157 18.49 -3.10 -12.52
C LYS A 157 19.91 -2.63 -12.83
N LYS A 158 20.93 -3.21 -12.18
CA LYS A 158 22.32 -2.91 -12.52
C LYS A 158 22.56 -3.21 -14.01
N PRO A 159 23.20 -2.31 -14.76
CA PRO A 159 23.55 -2.58 -16.14
C PRO A 159 24.53 -3.76 -16.19
N ASP A 160 24.36 -4.63 -17.19
CA ASP A 160 25.30 -5.71 -17.47
C ASP A 160 26.57 -5.11 -18.08
N LEU A 161 27.70 -5.28 -17.38
CA LEU A 161 29.00 -4.77 -17.83
C LEU A 161 29.54 -5.55 -19.04
N ASN A 162 29.03 -6.75 -19.32
CA ASN A 162 29.37 -7.50 -20.53
C ASN A 162 28.63 -6.98 -21.78
N PHE A 163 27.62 -6.13 -21.59
CA PHE A 163 26.79 -5.57 -22.67
C PHE A 163 26.83 -4.04 -22.66
N THR A 164 28.03 -3.48 -22.88
CA THR A 164 28.21 -2.04 -23.06
C THR A 164 27.88 -1.62 -24.49
N THR A 165 27.14 -0.53 -24.65
CA THR A 165 26.85 0.10 -25.94
C THR A 165 27.26 1.57 -25.91
N ASN A 166 27.31 2.22 -27.08
CA ASN A 166 27.55 3.66 -27.19
C ASN A 166 26.38 4.53 -26.70
N TYR A 167 25.29 3.93 -26.19
CA TYR A 167 24.07 4.61 -25.80
C TYR A 167 23.81 4.47 -24.30
N ALA A 168 24.82 4.81 -23.49
CA ALA A 168 24.72 4.83 -22.03
C ALA A 168 23.75 5.92 -21.54
N VAL A 169 22.98 5.60 -20.51
CA VAL A 169 22.12 6.53 -19.78
C VAL A 169 22.67 6.73 -18.39
N TYR A 170 22.86 8.00 -18.02
CA TYR A 170 23.43 8.41 -16.74
C TYR A 170 22.36 8.97 -15.82
N LEU A 171 22.52 8.76 -14.53
CA LEU A 171 21.88 9.53 -13.47
C LEU A 171 22.93 9.87 -12.41
N GLN A 172 22.73 11.01 -11.74
CA GLN A 172 23.51 11.34 -10.57
C GLN A 172 23.17 10.37 -9.43
N ASP A 173 24.20 9.71 -8.89
CA ASP A 173 24.07 8.80 -7.76
C ASP A 173 23.71 9.59 -6.49
N PRO A 174 22.67 9.20 -5.74
CA PRO A 174 22.22 9.95 -4.57
C PRO A 174 23.21 9.91 -3.40
N GLU A 175 24.11 8.92 -3.34
CA GLU A 175 25.07 8.76 -2.25
C GLU A 175 26.41 9.40 -2.57
N THR A 176 26.85 9.28 -3.83
CA THR A 176 28.20 9.74 -4.24
C THR A 176 28.20 11.04 -5.02
N GLU A 177 27.03 11.55 -5.41
CA GLU A 177 26.83 12.72 -6.28
C GLU A 177 27.51 12.62 -7.66
N ARG A 178 28.04 11.45 -8.02
CA ARG A 178 28.71 11.20 -9.31
C ARG A 178 27.73 10.73 -10.37
N GLN A 179 28.04 11.00 -11.63
CA GLN A 179 27.27 10.44 -12.75
C GLN A 179 27.54 8.93 -12.85
N THR A 180 26.49 8.14 -12.66
CA THR A 180 26.52 6.67 -12.71
C THR A 180 25.68 6.18 -13.89
N ILE A 181 26.21 5.19 -14.62
CA ILE A 181 25.48 4.55 -15.72
C ILE A 181 24.40 3.65 -15.12
N ILE A 182 23.15 3.92 -15.46
CA ILE A 182 21.99 3.15 -14.98
C ILE A 182 21.40 2.19 -16.03
N TYR A 183 21.79 2.36 -17.30
CA TYR A 183 21.27 1.56 -18.40
C TYR A 183 22.16 1.72 -19.65
N TYR A 184 22.47 0.61 -20.33
CA TYR A 184 23.01 0.61 -21.70
C TYR A 184 21.88 0.33 -22.68
N ALA A 185 21.49 1.33 -23.47
CA ALA A 185 20.45 1.17 -24.49
C ALA A 185 21.01 0.49 -25.74
N LYS A 186 20.18 -0.26 -26.47
CA LYS A 186 20.62 -0.91 -27.72
C LYS A 186 21.00 0.12 -28.81
N ASP A 187 20.22 1.19 -28.90
CA ASP A 187 20.35 2.26 -29.88
C ASP A 187 19.82 3.60 -29.32
N GLU A 188 19.94 4.66 -30.11
CA GLU A 188 19.49 5.99 -29.75
C GLU A 188 17.97 6.07 -29.49
N TYR A 189 17.17 5.30 -30.22
CA TYR A 189 15.71 5.26 -30.03
C TYR A 189 15.36 4.69 -28.65
N HIS A 190 15.98 3.58 -28.26
CA HIS A 190 15.80 2.97 -26.94
C HIS A 190 16.31 3.87 -25.82
N ARG A 191 17.43 4.60 -26.05
CA ARG A 191 17.96 5.58 -25.11
C ARG A 191 16.93 6.68 -24.84
N ARG A 192 16.38 7.29 -25.90
CA ARG A 192 15.33 8.33 -25.79
C ARG A 192 14.08 7.81 -25.13
N ARG A 193 13.64 6.59 -25.44
CA ARG A 193 12.47 5.96 -24.83
C ARG A 193 12.67 5.77 -23.32
N PHE A 194 13.85 5.31 -22.91
CA PHE A 194 14.17 5.10 -21.50
C PHE A 194 14.22 6.41 -20.71
N VAL A 195 14.91 7.43 -21.23
CA VAL A 195 14.98 8.77 -20.63
C VAL A 195 13.59 9.42 -20.53
N ASN A 196 12.70 9.13 -21.48
CA ASN A 196 11.33 9.62 -21.43
C ASN A 196 10.39 8.84 -20.51
N SER A 197 10.83 7.72 -19.93
CA SER A 197 10.01 6.92 -19.03
C SER A 197 9.67 7.68 -17.74
N VAL A 198 8.48 7.41 -17.19
CA VAL A 198 8.06 7.98 -15.89
C VAL A 198 9.07 7.66 -14.79
N LYS A 199 9.66 6.47 -14.84
CA LYS A 199 10.66 5.99 -13.88
C LYS A 199 11.93 6.84 -13.90
N TYR A 200 12.48 7.10 -15.09
CA TYR A 200 13.67 7.96 -15.25
C TYR A 200 13.37 9.39 -14.83
N LYS A 201 12.26 9.97 -15.32
CA LYS A 201 11.87 11.35 -14.98
C LYS A 201 11.68 11.55 -13.48
N LYS A 202 11.10 10.57 -12.78
CA LYS A 202 11.00 10.58 -11.30
C LYS A 202 12.37 10.58 -10.64
N ALA A 203 13.28 9.70 -11.08
CA ALA A 203 14.61 9.59 -10.50
C ALA A 203 15.40 10.90 -10.67
N GLN A 204 15.31 11.50 -11.85
CA GLN A 204 15.94 12.80 -12.15
C GLN A 204 15.32 13.94 -11.33
N ALA A 205 13.98 14.02 -11.25
CA ALA A 205 13.30 15.09 -10.52
C ALA A 205 13.50 15.03 -9.01
N PHE A 206 13.64 13.82 -8.44
CA PHE A 206 13.81 13.63 -7.00
C PHE A 206 15.26 13.56 -6.54
N GLY A 207 16.22 13.39 -7.47
CA GLY A 207 17.62 13.18 -7.12
C GLY A 207 17.85 11.91 -6.29
N MET A 208 16.91 10.95 -6.32
CA MET A 208 16.95 9.74 -5.51
C MET A 208 16.55 8.54 -6.37
N TRP A 209 17.31 7.45 -6.28
CA TRP A 209 17.06 6.14 -6.90
C TRP A 209 17.92 5.06 -6.22
N THR A 210 17.65 3.78 -6.48
CA THR A 210 18.43 2.66 -5.90
C THR A 210 18.55 1.47 -6.85
N TRP A 211 19.43 0.51 -6.54
CA TRP A 211 19.60 -0.73 -7.29
C TRP A 211 18.63 -1.81 -6.83
N SER A 212 18.19 -2.65 -7.76
CA SER A 212 17.41 -3.85 -7.45
C SER A 212 18.30 -4.88 -6.77
N VAL A 213 17.92 -5.27 -5.55
CA VAL A 213 18.62 -6.30 -4.76
C VAL A 213 18.39 -7.72 -5.31
N VAL A 214 17.39 -7.90 -6.18
CA VAL A 214 16.98 -9.21 -6.73
C VAL A 214 17.89 -9.69 -7.86
N PHE A 215 18.65 -8.78 -8.49
CA PHE A 215 19.52 -9.09 -9.63
C PHE A 215 21.02 -8.94 -9.31
N ASN A 216 21.42 -9.07 -8.04
CA ASN A 216 22.82 -9.10 -7.61
C ASN A 216 23.44 -10.51 -7.77
N SER A 217 23.28 -11.13 -8.94
CA SER A 217 23.97 -12.37 -9.32
C SER A 217 24.90 -12.10 -10.49
#